data_AF-A0A925ZSF5-F1
#
_entry.id   AF-A0A925ZSF5-F1
#
_cell.length_a   1.000
_cell.length_b   1.000
_cell.length_c   1.000
_cell.angle_alpha   90.00
_cell.angle_beta   90.00
_cell.angle_gamma   90.00
#
_symmetry.space_group_name_H-M   'P 1'
#
loop_
_entity.id
_entity.type
_entity.pdbx_description
1 polymer ?
#
loop_
_entity_poly.entity_id
_entity_poly.type
_entity_poly.pdbx_seq_one_letter_code
_entity_poly.pdbx_strand_id
1 'polypeptide(L)'
;MSSSSAPRLFSPPFLIACAVLVSAAMALAWLEPSPLPMRDFFPLYYGADAWVQTGSAYALNAVAPPVYHGYDVLAIGNGYPLPAVLIVLPLSLLPPAIAPVLWVGVLTLGLLLALRLGGQPFWLLLYVPLLESLRNQQYTALIVALLIVAIWSYRTNRKWALAFCCALLLTKPSQGTLPALVLVLLARNWREQLAAALSVWGLSLLLDPNWPNEWLAALANYSALTNQPVYWLLAAFALPLLLGRDWIGAALVLQLALFPFPIGFYAAAALPLGVLHDPRSKWLMVASFLLPFPALWLGQAWAIALVLLLPVVALALLRWRESLRATQADAQVHRS
;
A
#
# COMPACT_ATOMS: atom_id res chain seq x y z
N MET A 1 -9.02 -37.97 -11.74
CA MET A 1 -8.89 -36.49 -11.64
C MET A 1 -10.23 -35.96 -11.15
N SER A 2 -10.37 -35.68 -9.86
CA SER A 2 -11.61 -35.11 -9.33
C SER A 2 -11.75 -33.70 -9.89
N SER A 3 -12.89 -33.41 -10.50
CA SER A 3 -13.31 -32.05 -10.82
C SER A 3 -13.56 -31.33 -9.49
N SER A 4 -12.51 -30.82 -8.84
CA SER A 4 -12.72 -29.88 -7.75
C SER A 4 -13.38 -28.67 -8.39
N SER A 5 -14.66 -28.47 -8.07
CA SER A 5 -15.39 -27.29 -8.51
C SER A 5 -14.57 -26.08 -8.09
N ALA A 6 -14.17 -25.27 -9.06
CA ALA A 6 -13.42 -24.06 -8.79
C ALA A 6 -14.20 -23.29 -7.71
N PRO A 7 -13.61 -23.03 -6.53
CA PRO A 7 -14.34 -22.43 -5.43
C PRO A 7 -14.95 -21.13 -5.91
N ARG A 8 -16.27 -20.96 -5.72
CA ARG A 8 -16.97 -19.73 -6.11
C ARG A 8 -16.29 -18.56 -5.38
N LEU A 9 -15.56 -17.74 -6.14
CA LEU A 9 -14.77 -16.62 -5.60
C LEU A 9 -15.66 -15.62 -4.84
N PHE A 10 -16.92 -15.47 -5.21
CA PHE A 10 -17.84 -14.50 -4.60
C PHE A 10 -19.18 -15.16 -4.25
N SER A 11 -19.21 -15.90 -3.14
CA SER A 11 -20.46 -16.52 -2.65
C SER A 11 -21.34 -15.47 -1.95
N PRO A 12 -22.68 -15.65 -1.90
CA PRO A 12 -23.56 -14.75 -1.16
C PRO A 12 -23.14 -14.53 0.31
N PRO A 13 -22.72 -15.56 1.08
CA PRO A 13 -22.20 -15.36 2.43
C PRO A 13 -20.98 -14.44 2.49
N PHE A 14 -20.07 -14.52 1.51
CA PHE A 14 -18.92 -13.62 1.44
C PHE A 14 -19.36 -12.17 1.21
N LEU A 15 -20.30 -11.93 0.30
CA LEU A 15 -20.81 -10.59 0.01
C LEU A 15 -21.52 -9.98 1.22
N ILE A 16 -22.31 -10.77 1.94
CA ILE A 16 -22.96 -10.35 3.20
C ILE A 16 -21.90 -10.00 4.24
N ALA A 17 -20.90 -10.86 4.45
CA ALA A 17 -19.81 -10.58 5.39
C ALA A 17 -19.05 -9.31 5.02
N CYS A 18 -18.79 -9.08 3.73
CA CYS A 18 -18.18 -7.84 3.25
C CYS A 18 -19.04 -6.62 3.56
N ALA A 19 -20.35 -6.68 3.27
CA ALA A 19 -21.26 -5.58 3.55
C ALA A 19 -21.29 -5.24 5.04
N VAL A 20 -21.32 -6.24 5.92
CA VAL A 20 -21.28 -6.06 7.37
C VAL A 20 -19.96 -5.41 7.81
N LEU A 21 -18.81 -5.92 7.35
CA LEU A 21 -17.50 -5.40 7.74
C LEU A 21 -17.26 -3.97 7.23
N VAL A 22 -17.65 -3.68 5.99
CA VAL A 22 -17.58 -2.33 5.40
C VAL A 22 -18.47 -1.37 6.19
N SER A 23 -19.72 -1.77 6.48
CA SER A 23 -20.64 -0.94 7.27
C SER A 23 -20.12 -0.69 8.68
N ALA A 24 -19.53 -1.70 9.33
CA ALA A 24 -18.92 -1.56 10.64
C ALA A 24 -17.72 -0.60 10.62
N ALA A 25 -16.83 -0.73 9.63
CA ALA A 25 -15.68 0.18 9.48
C ALA A 25 -16.14 1.63 9.22
N MET A 26 -17.17 1.83 8.40
CA MET A 26 -17.77 3.14 8.16
C MET A 26 -18.42 3.71 9.42
N ALA A 27 -19.16 2.90 10.17
CA ALA A 27 -19.77 3.33 11.43
C ALA A 27 -18.72 3.73 12.46
N LEU A 28 -17.63 2.97 12.59
CA LEU A 28 -16.51 3.32 13.46
C LEU A 28 -15.86 4.64 13.01
N ALA A 29 -15.62 4.81 11.71
CA ALA A 29 -15.06 6.05 11.17
C ALA A 29 -15.98 7.27 11.38
N TRP A 30 -17.30 7.06 11.34
CA TRP A 30 -18.30 8.10 11.62
C TRP A 30 -18.34 8.51 13.09
N LEU A 31 -18.14 7.56 14.00
CA LEU A 31 -18.18 7.79 15.45
C LEU A 31 -16.88 8.38 16.01
N GLU A 32 -15.78 8.34 15.26
CA GLU A 32 -14.48 8.82 15.72
C GLU A 32 -14.40 10.35 15.57
N PRO A 33 -14.30 11.12 16.67
CA PRO A 33 -14.38 12.59 16.65
C PRO A 33 -13.11 13.28 16.11
N SER A 34 -12.30 12.57 15.32
CA SER A 34 -10.98 13.03 14.92
C SER A 34 -11.07 14.11 13.83
N PRO A 35 -10.42 15.28 14.00
CA PRO A 35 -10.42 16.30 12.98
C PRO A 35 -9.68 15.78 11.73
N LEU A 36 -10.39 15.83 10.60
CA LEU A 36 -9.88 15.66 9.23
C LEU A 36 -8.39 16.03 8.98
N PRO A 37 -7.86 17.19 9.42
CA PRO A 37 -6.49 17.62 9.15
C PRO A 37 -5.38 16.70 9.67
N MET A 38 -5.67 15.69 10.51
CA MET A 38 -4.65 14.76 10.98
C MET A 38 -4.55 13.47 10.16
N ARG A 39 -5.30 13.35 9.07
CA ARG A 39 -5.41 12.10 8.29
C ARG A 39 -4.90 12.26 6.86
N ASP A 40 -4.38 11.16 6.32
CA ASP A 40 -3.75 11.10 5.00
C ASP A 40 -4.73 11.38 3.84
N PHE A 41 -6.03 11.23 4.09
CA PHE A 41 -7.08 11.58 3.14
C PHE A 41 -7.26 13.10 2.96
N PHE A 42 -6.85 13.91 3.94
CA PHE A 42 -7.00 15.37 3.88
C PHE A 42 -6.35 16.02 2.65
N PRO A 43 -5.03 15.85 2.38
CA PRO A 43 -4.38 16.46 1.22
C PRO A 43 -4.95 15.96 -0.11
N LEU A 44 -5.47 14.73 -0.16
CA LEU A 44 -6.13 14.17 -1.33
C LEU A 44 -7.50 14.82 -1.56
N TYR A 45 -8.33 14.92 -0.51
CA TYR A 45 -9.67 15.51 -0.57
C TYR A 45 -9.60 16.98 -0.98
N TYR A 46 -8.82 17.80 -0.24
CA TYR A 46 -8.72 19.22 -0.53
C TYR A 46 -7.87 19.49 -1.77
N GLY A 47 -6.97 18.59 -2.16
CA GLY A 47 -6.27 18.68 -3.44
C GLY A 47 -7.24 18.52 -4.61
N ALA A 48 -8.20 17.60 -4.51
CA ALA A 48 -9.22 17.41 -5.54
C ALA A 48 -10.19 18.60 -5.60
N ASP A 49 -10.58 19.12 -4.44
CA ASP A 49 -11.40 20.35 -4.35
C ASP A 49 -10.65 21.57 -4.93
N ALA A 50 -9.37 21.75 -4.59
CA ALA A 50 -8.52 22.80 -5.14
C ALA A 50 -8.41 22.70 -6.66
N TRP A 51 -8.24 21.49 -7.19
CA TRP A 51 -8.16 21.27 -8.62
C TRP A 51 -9.46 21.68 -9.33
N VAL A 52 -10.62 21.32 -8.78
CA VAL A 52 -11.94 21.72 -9.34
C VAL A 52 -12.12 23.24 -9.31
N GLN A 53 -11.71 23.90 -8.23
CA GLN A 53 -11.97 25.33 -8.04
C GLN A 53 -10.94 26.24 -8.72
N THR A 54 -9.69 25.81 -8.80
CA THR A 54 -8.55 26.67 -9.21
C THR A 54 -7.77 26.14 -10.40
N GLY A 55 -8.00 24.89 -10.80
CA GLY A 55 -7.20 24.20 -11.82
C GLY A 55 -5.88 23.61 -11.30
N SER A 56 -5.51 23.83 -10.04
CA SER A 56 -4.32 23.25 -9.41
C SER A 56 -4.67 22.42 -8.18
N ALA A 57 -4.20 21.16 -8.17
CA ALA A 57 -4.37 20.26 -7.02
C ALA A 57 -3.47 20.59 -5.82
N TYR A 58 -2.61 21.60 -5.95
CA TYR A 58 -1.58 21.97 -4.98
C TYR A 58 -1.88 23.30 -4.28
N ALA A 59 -2.92 24.01 -4.72
CA ALA A 59 -3.41 25.26 -4.14
C ALA A 59 -4.31 25.07 -2.89
N LEU A 60 -3.92 24.20 -1.95
CA LEU A 60 -4.72 23.84 -0.77
C LEU A 60 -5.17 25.06 0.06
N ASN A 61 -4.31 26.09 0.18
CA ASN A 61 -4.60 27.32 0.92
C ASN A 61 -5.85 28.08 0.41
N ALA A 62 -6.18 27.92 -0.87
CA ALA A 62 -7.31 28.62 -1.49
C ALA A 62 -8.67 28.01 -1.12
N VAL A 63 -8.70 26.72 -0.75
CA VAL A 63 -9.96 25.98 -0.55
C VAL A 63 -10.12 25.41 0.86
N ALA A 64 -9.02 25.17 1.57
CA ALA A 64 -9.10 24.59 2.90
C ALA A 64 -9.69 25.60 3.92
N PRO A 65 -10.64 25.17 4.76
CA PRO A 65 -11.21 26.02 5.81
C PRO A 65 -10.15 26.67 6.71
N PRO A 66 -10.36 27.94 7.15
CA PRO A 66 -9.37 28.69 7.95
C PRO A 66 -8.95 27.99 9.24
N VAL A 67 -9.86 27.20 9.85
CA VAL A 67 -9.56 26.40 11.05
C VAL A 67 -8.42 25.40 10.83
N TYR A 68 -8.11 25.05 9.57
CA TYR A 68 -7.06 24.10 9.24
C TYR A 68 -5.70 24.75 8.91
N HIS A 69 -5.61 26.07 8.80
CA HIS A 69 -4.38 26.77 8.38
C HIS A 69 -3.25 26.70 9.41
N GLY A 70 -3.55 26.32 10.65
CA GLY A 70 -2.54 26.10 11.71
C GLY A 70 -1.97 24.68 11.79
N TYR A 71 -2.40 23.74 10.93
CA TYR A 71 -1.90 22.37 10.95
C TYR A 71 -0.75 22.16 9.95
N ASP A 72 0.25 21.39 10.37
CA ASP A 72 1.43 21.04 9.55
C ASP A 72 1.06 20.42 8.19
N VAL A 73 -0.05 19.67 8.13
CA VAL A 73 -0.53 19.06 6.87
C VAL A 73 -0.83 20.10 5.80
N LEU A 74 -1.28 21.30 6.18
CA LEU A 74 -1.51 22.39 5.24
C LEU A 74 -0.20 23.07 4.81
N ALA A 75 0.73 23.24 5.76
CA ALA A 75 2.05 23.80 5.50
C ALA A 75 2.90 22.91 4.55
N ILE A 76 2.74 21.59 4.68
CA ILE A 76 3.35 20.59 3.80
C ILE A 76 2.80 20.67 2.37
N GLY A 77 1.51 20.98 2.22
CA GLY A 77 0.84 20.96 0.93
C GLY A 77 0.39 19.55 0.50
N ASN A 78 -0.02 19.42 -0.76
CA ASN A 78 -0.43 18.13 -1.31
C ASN A 78 0.78 17.32 -1.79
N GLY A 79 1.24 16.36 -0.99
CA GLY A 79 2.35 15.46 -1.34
C GLY A 79 2.00 14.38 -2.37
N TYR A 80 0.74 14.31 -2.82
CA TYR A 80 0.29 13.30 -3.77
C TYR A 80 0.36 13.79 -5.23
N PRO A 81 0.75 12.93 -6.18
CA PRO A 81 0.70 13.27 -7.59
C PRO A 81 -0.75 13.42 -8.05
N LEU A 82 -1.00 14.25 -9.06
CA LEU A 82 -2.34 14.49 -9.61
C LEU A 82 -3.17 13.22 -9.90
N PRO A 83 -2.63 12.13 -10.49
CA PRO A 83 -3.43 10.91 -10.67
C PRO A 83 -3.98 10.31 -9.36
N ALA A 84 -3.29 10.46 -8.22
CA ALA A 84 -3.84 10.05 -6.92
C ALA A 84 -5.03 10.92 -6.51
N VAL A 85 -4.94 12.23 -6.78
CA VAL A 85 -5.99 13.21 -6.50
C VAL A 85 -7.22 12.92 -7.35
N LEU A 86 -7.04 12.62 -8.65
CA LEU A 86 -8.15 12.31 -9.55
C LEU A 86 -8.89 11.02 -9.17
N ILE A 87 -8.23 10.06 -8.51
CA ILE A 87 -8.87 8.84 -7.99
C ILE A 87 -9.87 9.17 -6.88
N VAL A 88 -9.58 10.17 -6.05
CA VAL A 88 -10.46 10.57 -4.94
C VAL A 88 -11.44 11.69 -5.31
N LEU A 89 -11.31 12.27 -6.52
CA LEU A 89 -12.14 13.38 -6.99
C LEU A 89 -13.66 13.15 -6.81
N PRO A 90 -14.23 11.97 -7.09
CA PRO A 90 -15.66 11.76 -6.83
C PRO A 90 -16.07 11.93 -5.36
N LEU A 91 -15.14 11.68 -4.42
CA LEU A 91 -15.38 11.85 -2.99
C LEU A 91 -15.24 13.31 -2.54
N SER A 92 -14.45 14.13 -3.23
CA SER A 92 -14.33 15.56 -2.89
C SER A 92 -15.59 16.37 -3.24
N LEU A 93 -16.48 15.81 -4.06
CA LEU A 93 -17.79 16.39 -4.37
C LEU A 93 -18.81 16.18 -3.25
N LEU A 94 -18.47 15.42 -2.21
CA LEU A 94 -19.32 15.14 -1.06
C LEU A 94 -18.90 16.01 0.13
N PRO A 95 -19.80 16.28 1.10
CA PRO A 95 -19.44 17.03 2.30
C PRO A 95 -18.22 16.40 3.02
N PRO A 96 -17.33 17.23 3.61
CA PRO A 96 -16.11 16.74 4.26
C PRO A 96 -16.40 15.82 5.47
N ALA A 97 -17.60 15.87 6.03
CA ALA A 97 -18.04 14.92 7.08
C ALA A 97 -18.33 13.50 6.54
N ILE A 98 -18.71 13.36 5.27
CA ILE A 98 -19.17 12.12 4.66
C ILE A 98 -18.07 11.45 3.84
N ALA A 99 -17.33 12.23 3.06
CA ALA A 99 -16.29 11.73 2.15
C ALA A 99 -15.26 10.79 2.82
N PRO A 100 -14.74 11.09 4.04
CA PRO A 100 -13.75 10.24 4.69
C PRO A 100 -14.34 8.91 5.16
N VAL A 101 -15.62 8.89 5.55
CA VAL A 101 -16.32 7.66 5.95
C VAL A 101 -16.51 6.75 4.75
N LEU A 102 -16.95 7.32 3.62
CA LEU A 102 -17.02 6.56 2.36
C LEU A 102 -15.64 6.10 1.89
N TRP A 103 -14.60 6.91 2.06
CA TRP A 103 -13.24 6.52 1.76
C TRP A 103 -12.80 5.28 2.57
N VAL A 104 -13.05 5.25 3.89
CA VAL A 104 -12.81 4.04 4.71
C VAL A 104 -13.60 2.84 4.18
N GLY A 105 -14.84 3.06 3.76
CA GLY A 105 -15.67 2.02 3.14
C GLY A 105 -15.04 1.46 1.85
N VAL A 106 -14.58 2.34 0.96
CA VAL A 106 -13.88 1.98 -0.29
C VAL A 106 -12.59 1.22 -0.01
N LEU A 107 -11.77 1.70 0.94
CA LEU A 107 -10.53 1.04 1.33
C LEU A 107 -10.77 -0.36 1.90
N THR A 108 -11.75 -0.48 2.80
CA THR A 108 -12.12 -1.76 3.44
C THR A 108 -12.67 -2.74 2.42
N LEU A 109 -13.56 -2.29 1.53
CA LEU A 109 -14.09 -3.11 0.44
C LEU A 109 -12.98 -3.56 -0.52
N GLY A 110 -12.11 -2.64 -0.93
CA GLY A 110 -10.97 -2.92 -1.79
C GLY A 110 -10.05 -3.99 -1.21
N LEU A 111 -9.69 -3.89 0.08
CA LEU A 111 -8.90 -4.90 0.78
C LEU A 111 -9.62 -6.25 0.84
N LEU A 112 -10.90 -6.29 1.21
CA LEU A 112 -11.69 -7.53 1.28
C LEU A 112 -11.74 -8.26 -0.07
N LEU A 113 -12.02 -7.52 -1.15
CA LEU A 113 -12.05 -8.06 -2.51
C LEU A 113 -10.66 -8.52 -2.96
N ALA A 114 -9.62 -7.73 -2.70
CA ALA A 114 -8.25 -8.07 -3.03
C ALA A 114 -7.78 -9.34 -2.29
N LEU A 115 -8.03 -9.42 -0.98
CA LEU A 115 -7.73 -10.61 -0.18
C LEU A 115 -8.45 -11.83 -0.72
N ARG A 116 -9.74 -11.70 -1.07
CA ARG A 116 -10.51 -12.82 -1.64
C ARG A 116 -9.97 -13.27 -2.99
N LEU A 117 -9.66 -12.34 -3.89
CA LEU A 117 -9.06 -12.63 -5.20
C LEU A 117 -7.69 -13.30 -5.05
N GLY A 118 -6.86 -12.78 -4.15
CA GLY A 118 -5.52 -13.30 -3.87
C GLY A 118 -5.50 -14.63 -3.11
N GLY A 119 -6.66 -15.16 -2.70
CA GLY A 119 -6.76 -16.38 -1.88
C GLY A 119 -6.18 -16.19 -0.47
N GLN A 120 -6.16 -14.95 0.01
CA GLN A 120 -5.54 -14.57 1.27
C GLN A 120 -6.53 -14.62 2.42
N PRO A 121 -6.05 -14.89 3.65
CA PRO A 121 -6.93 -14.98 4.80
C PRO A 121 -7.42 -13.60 5.26
N PHE A 122 -8.70 -13.53 5.65
CA PHE A 122 -9.32 -12.28 6.10
C PHE A 122 -8.74 -11.70 7.39
N TRP A 123 -8.09 -12.52 8.21
CA TRP A 123 -7.43 -12.02 9.43
C TRP A 123 -6.28 -11.04 9.12
N LEU A 124 -5.81 -10.96 7.87
CA LEU A 124 -4.88 -9.89 7.46
C LEU A 124 -5.46 -8.48 7.66
N LEU A 125 -6.78 -8.34 7.70
CA LEU A 125 -7.42 -7.08 8.08
C LEU A 125 -7.13 -6.69 9.54
N LEU A 126 -6.77 -7.66 10.39
CA LEU A 126 -6.37 -7.40 11.77
C LEU A 126 -4.87 -7.06 11.89
N TYR A 127 -4.09 -7.19 10.81
CA TYR A 127 -2.68 -6.82 10.83
C TYR A 127 -2.53 -5.34 11.19
N VAL A 128 -1.80 -5.03 12.28
CA VAL A 128 -1.77 -3.69 12.88
C VAL A 128 -1.44 -2.58 11.87
N PRO A 129 -0.42 -2.70 10.99
CA PRO A 129 -0.20 -1.76 9.90
C PRO A 129 -1.41 -1.50 8.99
N LEU A 130 -2.22 -2.51 8.70
CA LEU A 130 -3.42 -2.37 7.88
C LEU A 130 -4.57 -1.75 8.68
N LEU A 131 -4.77 -2.13 9.94
CA LEU A 131 -5.73 -1.48 10.83
C LEU A 131 -5.41 0.00 11.00
N GLU A 132 -4.15 0.33 11.25
CA GLU A 132 -3.67 1.71 11.34
C GLU A 132 -3.83 2.44 10.00
N SER A 133 -3.64 1.74 8.88
CA SER A 133 -3.92 2.34 7.56
C SER A 133 -5.39 2.73 7.44
N LEU A 134 -6.31 1.86 7.83
CA LEU A 134 -7.76 2.13 7.77
C LEU A 134 -8.17 3.22 8.76
N ARG A 135 -7.72 3.16 10.02
CA ARG A 135 -8.01 4.15 11.06
C ARG A 135 -7.55 5.56 10.65
N ASN A 136 -6.33 5.65 10.13
CA ASN A 136 -5.74 6.93 9.71
C ASN A 136 -6.11 7.31 8.25
N GLN A 137 -7.06 6.59 7.64
CA GLN A 137 -7.56 6.84 6.27
C GLN A 137 -6.45 6.87 5.22
N GLN A 138 -5.40 6.09 5.44
CA GLN A 138 -4.18 6.06 4.65
C GLN A 138 -4.44 5.54 3.24
N TYR A 139 -3.96 6.27 2.25
CA TYR A 139 -3.91 5.83 0.85
C TYR A 139 -3.09 4.53 0.70
N THR A 140 -2.23 4.23 1.67
CA THR A 140 -1.46 2.97 1.76
C THR A 140 -2.36 1.73 1.75
N ALA A 141 -3.57 1.77 2.34
CA ALA A 141 -4.50 0.65 2.29
C ALA A 141 -4.92 0.32 0.85
N LEU A 142 -5.14 1.35 0.03
CA LEU A 142 -5.43 1.18 -1.41
C LEU A 142 -4.24 0.58 -2.13
N ILE A 143 -3.01 1.05 -1.85
CA ILE A 143 -1.77 0.51 -2.42
C ILE A 143 -1.61 -0.98 -2.10
N VAL A 144 -1.91 -1.39 -0.86
CA VAL A 144 -1.86 -2.81 -0.48
C VAL A 144 -2.90 -3.63 -1.24
N ALA A 145 -4.14 -3.14 -1.35
CA ALA A 145 -5.18 -3.81 -2.14
C ALA A 145 -4.75 -3.95 -3.62
N LEU A 146 -4.24 -2.88 -4.23
CA LEU A 146 -3.72 -2.88 -5.60
C LEU A 146 -2.55 -3.85 -5.76
N LEU A 147 -1.64 -3.94 -4.80
CA LEU A 147 -0.49 -4.83 -4.87
C LEU A 147 -0.91 -6.30 -4.78
N ILE A 148 -1.89 -6.64 -3.92
CA ILE A 148 -2.48 -8.00 -3.88
C ILE A 148 -3.10 -8.34 -5.24
N VAL A 149 -3.88 -7.43 -5.82
CA VAL A 149 -4.51 -7.62 -7.14
C VAL A 149 -3.45 -7.71 -8.24
N ALA A 150 -2.37 -6.93 -8.17
CA ALA A 150 -1.26 -6.98 -9.12
C ALA A 150 -0.55 -8.35 -9.07
N ILE A 151 -0.22 -8.82 -7.87
CA ILE A 151 0.41 -10.13 -7.67
C ILE A 151 -0.50 -11.26 -8.17
N TRP A 152 -1.81 -11.20 -7.86
CA TRP A 152 -2.80 -12.13 -8.39
C TRP A 152 -2.87 -12.09 -9.92
N SER A 153 -2.89 -10.89 -10.49
CA SER A 153 -2.97 -10.66 -11.95
C SER A 153 -1.74 -11.19 -12.66
N TYR A 154 -0.54 -10.98 -12.09
CA TYR A 154 0.70 -11.56 -12.59
C TYR A 154 0.64 -13.09 -12.64
N ARG A 155 0.21 -13.72 -11.54
CA ARG A 155 0.12 -15.19 -11.42
C ARG A 155 -0.91 -15.81 -12.36
N THR A 156 -2.00 -15.10 -12.60
CA THR A 156 -3.11 -15.57 -13.45
C THR A 156 -3.04 -15.01 -14.87
N ASN A 157 -1.91 -14.40 -15.24
CA ASN A 157 -1.65 -13.81 -16.55
C ASN A 157 -2.73 -12.80 -17.02
N ARG A 158 -3.27 -12.00 -16.10
CA ARG A 158 -4.25 -10.93 -16.37
C ARG A 158 -3.50 -9.63 -16.68
N LYS A 159 -2.98 -9.53 -17.91
CA LYS A 159 -2.07 -8.47 -18.35
C LYS A 159 -2.59 -7.05 -18.11
N TRP A 160 -3.85 -6.79 -18.49
CA TRP A 160 -4.47 -5.47 -18.33
C TRP A 160 -4.67 -5.08 -16.86
N ALA A 161 -5.19 -5.99 -16.05
CA ALA A 161 -5.36 -5.75 -14.62
C ALA A 161 -4.01 -5.48 -13.95
N LEU A 162 -2.98 -6.27 -14.28
CA LEU A 162 -1.62 -6.04 -13.81
C LEU A 162 -1.09 -4.65 -14.23
N ALA A 163 -1.24 -4.28 -15.51
CA ALA A 163 -0.75 -3.01 -16.03
C ALA A 163 -1.40 -1.81 -15.33
N PHE A 164 -2.73 -1.82 -15.16
CA PHE A 164 -3.43 -0.78 -14.41
C PHE A 164 -3.05 -0.75 -12.94
N CYS A 165 -2.94 -1.90 -12.27
CA CYS A 165 -2.47 -1.94 -10.89
C CYS A 165 -1.05 -1.36 -10.78
N CYS A 166 -0.11 -1.71 -11.67
CA CYS A 166 1.23 -1.13 -11.69
C CYS A 166 1.21 0.39 -11.89
N ALA A 167 0.41 0.90 -12.82
CA ALA A 167 0.28 2.34 -13.05
C ALA A 167 -0.31 3.07 -11.83
N LEU A 168 -1.29 2.47 -11.15
CA LEU A 168 -1.93 3.01 -9.95
C LEU A 168 -1.06 2.89 -8.70
N LEU A 169 -0.21 1.86 -8.59
CA LEU A 169 0.73 1.72 -7.47
C LEU A 169 1.69 2.93 -7.40
N LEU A 170 2.10 3.45 -8.56
CA LEU A 170 2.98 4.62 -8.64
C LEU A 170 2.35 5.89 -8.08
N THR A 171 1.03 5.95 -7.88
CA THR A 171 0.37 7.16 -7.34
C THR A 171 0.67 7.37 -5.86
N LYS A 172 1.31 6.40 -5.19
CA LYS A 172 1.98 6.58 -3.90
C LYS A 172 3.42 6.05 -3.99
N PRO A 173 4.36 6.85 -4.51
CA PRO A 173 5.70 6.36 -4.84
C PRO A 173 6.46 5.73 -3.67
N SER A 174 6.21 6.21 -2.46
CA SER A 174 6.88 5.75 -1.25
C SER A 174 6.44 4.36 -0.78
N GLN A 175 5.40 3.75 -1.37
CA GLN A 175 5.05 2.34 -1.14
C GLN A 175 4.91 1.52 -2.44
N GLY A 176 4.71 2.15 -3.60
CA GLY A 176 4.39 1.44 -4.83
C GLY A 176 5.52 1.28 -5.85
N THR A 177 6.59 2.09 -5.78
CA THR A 177 7.56 2.20 -6.90
C THR A 177 8.32 0.92 -7.20
N LEU A 178 9.05 0.38 -6.22
CA LEU A 178 9.88 -0.81 -6.43
C LEU A 178 9.04 -2.06 -6.71
N PRO A 179 7.93 -2.34 -6.00
CA PRO A 179 7.07 -3.47 -6.34
C PRO A 179 6.48 -3.35 -7.75
N ALA A 180 6.03 -2.15 -8.16
CA ALA A 180 5.53 -1.94 -9.51
C ALA A 180 6.62 -2.18 -10.57
N LEU A 181 7.83 -1.65 -10.36
CA LEU A 181 8.97 -1.85 -11.26
C LEU A 181 9.32 -3.33 -11.43
N VAL A 182 9.44 -4.07 -10.33
CA VAL A 182 9.73 -5.51 -10.39
C VAL A 182 8.63 -6.26 -11.13
N LEU A 183 7.35 -5.99 -10.83
CA LEU A 183 6.23 -6.64 -11.53
C LEU A 183 6.22 -6.31 -13.03
N VAL A 184 6.54 -5.06 -13.39
CA VAL A 184 6.65 -4.63 -14.78
C VAL A 184 7.75 -5.41 -15.52
N LEU A 185 8.94 -5.50 -14.93
CA LEU A 185 10.11 -6.21 -15.47
C LEU A 185 9.88 -7.72 -15.58
N LEU A 186 9.21 -8.32 -14.59
CA LEU A 186 8.90 -9.75 -14.60
C LEU A 186 7.83 -10.09 -15.65
N ALA A 187 6.80 -9.25 -15.80
CA ALA A 187 5.67 -9.54 -16.68
C ALA A 187 5.96 -9.25 -18.16
N ARG A 188 6.84 -8.29 -18.47
CA ARG A 188 7.26 -7.92 -19.84
C ARG A 188 6.09 -7.62 -20.80
N ASN A 189 4.97 -7.12 -20.28
CA ASN A 189 3.78 -6.78 -21.06
C ASN A 189 3.77 -5.28 -21.41
N TRP A 190 4.80 -4.86 -22.16
CA TRP A 190 5.12 -3.45 -22.38
C TRP A 190 3.99 -2.63 -23.03
N ARG A 191 3.19 -3.26 -23.90
CA ARG A 191 2.09 -2.59 -24.60
C ARG A 191 0.97 -2.20 -23.64
N GLU A 192 0.51 -3.15 -22.83
CA GLU A 192 -0.52 -2.93 -21.82
C GLU A 192 -0.02 -1.97 -20.73
N GLN A 193 1.24 -2.12 -20.32
CA GLN A 193 1.88 -1.24 -19.33
C GLN A 193 1.97 0.21 -19.83
N LEU A 194 2.40 0.41 -21.08
CA LEU A 194 2.44 1.74 -21.70
C LEU A 194 1.03 2.32 -21.82
N ALA A 195 0.05 1.54 -22.29
CA ALA A 195 -1.33 2.00 -22.40
C ALA A 195 -1.91 2.42 -21.04
N ALA A 196 -1.72 1.61 -20.00
CA ALA A 196 -2.16 1.94 -18.64
C ALA A 196 -1.43 3.17 -18.08
N ALA A 197 -0.12 3.27 -18.27
CA ALA A 197 0.67 4.42 -17.83
C ALA A 197 0.22 5.72 -18.52
N LEU A 198 0.00 5.69 -19.84
CA LEU A 198 -0.55 6.82 -20.59
C LEU A 198 -1.98 7.17 -20.13
N SER A 199 -2.79 6.18 -19.81
CA SER A 199 -4.17 6.40 -19.37
C SER A 199 -4.23 7.05 -17.99
N VAL A 200 -3.36 6.66 -17.07
CA VAL A 200 -3.34 7.20 -15.69
C VAL A 200 -2.51 8.48 -15.62
N TRP A 201 -1.25 8.44 -16.05
CA TRP A 201 -0.30 9.54 -15.90
C TRP A 201 -0.32 10.49 -17.08
N GLY A 202 -0.40 9.95 -18.30
CA GLY A 202 -0.49 10.76 -19.51
C GLY A 202 -1.76 11.62 -19.54
N LEU A 203 -2.91 11.05 -19.17
CA LEU A 203 -4.15 11.81 -19.05
C LEU A 203 -4.05 12.91 -17.97
N SER A 204 -3.47 12.62 -16.81
CA SER A 204 -3.23 13.66 -15.79
C SER A 204 -2.36 14.80 -16.32
N LEU A 205 -1.30 14.48 -17.08
CA LEU A 205 -0.46 15.50 -17.72
C LEU A 205 -1.19 16.31 -18.80
N LEU A 206 -2.12 15.69 -19.53
CA LEU A 206 -2.97 16.41 -20.49
C LEU A 206 -3.99 17.32 -19.80
N LEU A 207 -4.50 16.91 -18.64
CA LEU A 207 -5.47 17.69 -17.85
C LEU A 207 -4.82 18.90 -17.16
N ASP A 208 -3.58 18.74 -16.68
CA ASP A 208 -2.80 19.82 -16.06
C ASP A 208 -1.31 19.65 -16.40
N PRO A 209 -0.78 20.33 -17.43
CA PRO A 209 0.63 20.18 -17.81
C PRO A 209 1.64 20.61 -16.72
N ASN A 210 1.22 21.40 -15.74
CA ASN A 210 2.10 21.97 -14.71
C ASN A 210 2.14 21.12 -13.42
N TRP A 211 1.20 20.18 -13.24
CA TRP A 211 1.11 19.34 -12.04
C TRP A 211 2.43 18.69 -11.62
N PRO A 212 3.32 18.21 -12.53
CA PRO A 212 4.58 17.58 -12.09
C PRO A 212 5.50 18.57 -11.35
N ASN A 213 5.57 19.82 -11.81
CA ASN A 213 6.42 20.84 -11.19
C ASN A 213 5.89 21.25 -9.82
N GLU A 214 4.57 21.44 -9.71
CA GLU A 214 3.91 21.77 -8.46
C GLU A 214 4.01 20.63 -7.44
N TRP A 215 3.86 19.38 -7.91
CA TRP A 215 4.06 18.19 -7.09
C TRP A 215 5.48 18.07 -6.57
N LEU A 216 6.49 18.27 -7.43
CA LEU A 216 7.90 18.22 -7.02
C LEU A 216 8.23 19.30 -5.99
N ALA A 217 7.67 20.50 -6.13
CA ALA A 217 7.80 21.56 -5.14
C ALA A 217 7.15 21.17 -3.79
N ALA A 218 5.94 20.59 -3.82
CA ALA A 218 5.28 20.07 -2.62
C ALA A 218 6.07 18.93 -1.96
N LEU A 219 6.66 18.03 -2.74
CA LEU A 219 7.54 16.97 -2.23
C LEU A 219 8.81 17.51 -1.58
N ALA A 220 9.42 18.55 -2.17
CA ALA A 220 10.59 19.20 -1.57
C ALA A 220 10.25 19.78 -0.19
N ASN A 221 9.11 20.47 -0.07
CA ASN A 221 8.60 20.98 1.21
C ASN A 221 8.30 19.85 2.21
N TYR A 222 7.63 18.78 1.75
CA TYR A 222 7.37 17.58 2.55
C TYR A 222 8.68 17.00 3.12
N SER A 223 9.71 16.88 2.28
CA SER A 223 11.01 16.32 2.69
C SER A 223 11.72 17.20 3.72
N ALA A 224 11.67 18.53 3.57
CA ALA A 224 12.30 19.48 4.47
C ALA A 224 11.63 19.51 5.85
N LEU A 225 10.30 19.35 5.90
CA LEU A 225 9.55 19.43 7.15
C LEU A 225 9.58 18.13 7.96
N THR A 226 9.81 16.99 7.32
CA THR A 226 9.66 15.69 7.99
C THR A 226 10.95 15.09 8.56
N ASN A 227 12.15 15.64 8.28
CA ASN A 227 13.46 15.25 8.86
C ASN A 227 13.55 13.76 9.23
N GLN A 228 13.52 12.88 8.22
CA GLN A 228 13.20 11.47 8.47
C GLN A 228 14.45 10.56 8.54
N PRO A 229 14.52 9.62 9.50
CA PRO A 229 15.63 8.66 9.58
C PRO A 229 15.53 7.60 8.48
N VAL A 230 16.54 7.54 7.60
CA VAL A 230 16.65 6.49 6.58
C VAL A 230 17.18 5.21 7.20
N TYR A 231 16.37 4.15 7.16
CA TYR A 231 16.74 2.84 7.69
C TYR A 231 17.50 1.99 6.65
N TRP A 232 18.57 2.55 6.08
CA TRP A 232 19.35 1.91 5.02
C TRP A 232 19.92 0.53 5.43
N LEU A 233 20.18 0.32 6.72
CA LEU A 233 20.60 -0.97 7.27
C LEU A 233 19.59 -2.10 6.98
N LEU A 234 18.31 -1.77 6.82
CA LEU A 234 17.27 -2.76 6.51
C LEU A 234 17.34 -3.26 5.08
N ALA A 235 17.98 -2.50 4.19
CA ALA A 235 18.20 -2.92 2.80
C ALA A 235 19.03 -4.22 2.74
N ALA A 236 19.89 -4.47 3.73
CA ALA A 236 20.65 -5.72 3.83
C ALA A 236 19.74 -6.96 3.92
N PHE A 237 18.53 -6.84 4.46
CA PHE A 237 17.58 -7.96 4.51
C PHE A 237 16.94 -8.28 3.16
N ALA A 238 17.07 -7.41 2.16
CA ALA A 238 16.66 -7.74 0.80
C ALA A 238 17.62 -8.73 0.13
N LEU A 239 18.91 -8.76 0.52
CA LEU A 239 19.92 -9.62 -0.08
C LEU A 239 19.56 -11.12 -0.07
N PRO A 240 19.18 -11.74 1.06
CA PRO A 240 18.77 -13.14 1.06
C PRO A 240 17.52 -13.41 0.22
N LEU A 241 16.61 -12.43 0.07
CA LEU A 241 15.44 -12.54 -0.79
C LEU A 241 15.82 -12.50 -2.27
N LEU A 242 16.72 -11.60 -2.66
CA LEU A 242 17.27 -11.53 -4.01
C LEU A 242 18.01 -12.82 -4.39
N LEU A 243 18.83 -13.35 -3.47
CA LEU A 243 19.54 -14.62 -3.66
C LEU A 243 18.59 -15.83 -3.71
N GLY A 244 17.47 -15.76 -2.99
CA GLY A 244 16.36 -16.70 -3.09
C GLY A 244 15.44 -16.47 -4.30
N ARG A 245 15.75 -15.52 -5.18
CA ARG A 245 14.93 -15.10 -6.35
C ARG A 245 13.52 -14.62 -6.00
N ASP A 246 13.30 -14.17 -4.76
CA ASP A 246 12.07 -13.54 -4.30
C ASP A 246 12.12 -12.03 -4.57
N TRP A 247 12.06 -11.67 -5.86
CA TRP A 247 12.19 -10.29 -6.33
C TRP A 247 11.12 -9.35 -5.77
N ILE A 248 9.89 -9.87 -5.59
CA ILE A 248 8.77 -9.08 -5.05
C ILE A 248 8.99 -8.81 -3.56
N GLY A 249 9.35 -9.83 -2.78
CA GLY A 249 9.69 -9.65 -1.37
C GLY A 249 10.88 -8.69 -1.18
N ALA A 250 11.93 -8.85 -1.99
CA ALA A 250 13.07 -7.95 -1.98
C ALA A 250 12.67 -6.50 -2.30
N ALA A 251 11.84 -6.28 -3.31
CA ALA A 251 11.35 -4.95 -3.66
C ALA A 251 10.58 -4.29 -2.52
N LEU A 252 9.78 -5.06 -1.78
CA LEU A 252 9.02 -4.55 -0.62
C LEU A 252 9.93 -4.14 0.53
N VAL A 253 10.95 -4.94 0.82
CA VAL A 253 11.95 -4.61 1.85
C VAL A 253 12.77 -3.38 1.45
N LEU A 254 13.22 -3.32 0.19
CA LEU A 254 13.97 -2.16 -0.32
C LEU A 254 13.10 -0.90 -0.34
N GLN A 255 11.82 -1.01 -0.70
CA GLN A 255 10.89 0.12 -0.70
C GLN A 255 10.76 0.70 0.71
N LEU A 256 10.59 -0.16 1.71
CA LEU A 256 10.55 0.25 3.11
C LEU A 256 11.89 0.85 3.60
N ALA A 257 13.02 0.32 3.14
CA ALA A 257 14.34 0.78 3.57
C ALA A 257 14.74 2.12 2.94
N LEU A 258 14.36 2.35 1.68
CA LEU A 258 14.73 3.54 0.90
C LEU A 258 13.82 4.74 1.18
N PHE A 259 12.57 4.49 1.57
CA PHE A 259 11.62 5.55 1.91
C PHE A 259 11.44 5.56 3.42
N PRO A 260 12.10 6.49 4.14
CA PRO A 260 11.90 6.61 5.57
C PRO A 260 10.43 6.94 5.86
N PHE A 261 9.97 6.56 7.05
CA PHE A 261 8.66 6.98 7.56
C PHE A 261 8.82 7.29 9.05
N PRO A 262 8.41 8.48 9.50
CA PRO A 262 8.79 8.93 10.84
C PRO A 262 7.92 8.26 11.92
N ILE A 263 6.66 7.89 11.62
CA ILE A 263 5.66 7.61 12.68
C ILE A 263 4.66 6.47 12.35
N GLY A 264 4.70 5.87 11.16
CA GLY A 264 3.61 4.98 10.70
C GLY A 264 3.96 3.51 10.58
N PHE A 265 3.43 2.65 11.47
CA PHE A 265 3.44 1.19 11.25
C PHE A 265 2.83 0.79 9.89
N TYR A 266 1.93 1.61 9.36
CA TYR A 266 1.28 1.40 8.06
C TYR A 266 2.25 1.27 6.88
N ALA A 267 3.47 1.82 6.95
CA ALA A 267 4.47 1.65 5.87
C ALA A 267 4.86 0.18 5.67
N ALA A 268 4.72 -0.62 6.73
CA ALA A 268 4.96 -2.06 6.73
C ALA A 268 3.80 -2.89 6.16
N ALA A 269 2.66 -2.26 5.85
CA ALA A 269 1.42 -2.97 5.53
C ALA A 269 1.57 -3.93 4.33
N ALA A 270 2.50 -3.65 3.42
CA ALA A 270 2.77 -4.47 2.26
C ALA A 270 3.82 -5.58 2.51
N LEU A 271 4.59 -5.57 3.61
CA LEU A 271 5.65 -6.55 3.87
C LEU A 271 5.17 -8.01 3.86
N PRO A 272 4.00 -8.35 4.45
CA PRO A 272 3.47 -9.71 4.39
C PRO A 272 3.27 -10.22 2.96
N LEU A 273 3.11 -9.32 1.98
CA LEU A 273 2.80 -9.70 0.60
C LEU A 273 3.93 -10.46 -0.11
N GLY A 274 5.18 -10.27 0.31
CA GLY A 274 6.31 -11.04 -0.22
C GLY A 274 6.21 -12.54 0.08
N VAL A 275 5.40 -12.93 1.07
CA VAL A 275 5.42 -14.29 1.64
C VAL A 275 4.11 -15.03 1.59
N LEU A 276 3.04 -14.36 1.18
CA LEU A 276 1.66 -14.84 1.29
C LEU A 276 1.37 -16.24 0.72
N HIS A 277 2.21 -16.72 -0.19
CA HIS A 277 2.02 -18.03 -0.83
C HIS A 277 2.82 -19.16 -0.18
N ASP A 278 3.65 -18.83 0.80
CA ASP A 278 4.25 -19.83 1.68
C ASP A 278 3.24 -20.15 2.80
N PRO A 279 2.78 -21.41 2.95
CA PRO A 279 1.90 -21.81 4.04
C PRO A 279 2.43 -21.45 5.44
N ARG A 280 3.75 -21.35 5.60
CA ARG A 280 4.45 -21.02 6.86
C ARG A 280 4.42 -19.52 7.16
N SER A 281 4.21 -18.69 6.15
CA SER A 281 4.11 -17.23 6.30
C SER A 281 2.96 -16.80 7.22
N LYS A 282 1.94 -17.66 7.37
CA LYS A 282 0.85 -17.48 8.34
C LYS A 282 1.39 -17.26 9.76
N TRP A 283 2.48 -17.94 10.15
CA TRP A 283 3.10 -17.79 11.46
C TRP A 283 3.91 -16.51 11.60
N LEU A 284 4.62 -16.10 10.55
CA LEU A 284 5.31 -14.81 10.50
C LEU A 284 4.34 -13.65 10.66
N MET A 285 3.16 -13.77 10.05
CA MET A 285 2.13 -12.74 10.11
C MET A 285 1.35 -12.75 11.44
N VAL A 286 1.11 -13.92 12.05
CA VAL A 286 0.59 -14.01 13.43
C VAL A 286 1.59 -13.39 14.41
N ALA A 287 2.89 -13.65 14.25
CA ALA A 287 3.92 -12.98 15.02
C ALA A 287 3.86 -11.46 14.79
N SER A 288 3.73 -11.01 13.53
CA SER A 288 3.59 -9.59 13.20
C SER A 288 2.32 -8.92 13.75
N PHE A 289 1.29 -9.70 14.10
CA PHE A 289 0.07 -9.26 14.77
C PHE A 289 0.22 -9.21 16.30
N LEU A 290 0.89 -10.19 16.90
CA LEU A 290 1.06 -10.29 18.34
C LEU A 290 2.21 -9.42 18.87
N LEU A 291 3.29 -9.27 18.11
CA LEU A 291 4.49 -8.53 18.47
C LEU A 291 4.33 -7.02 18.67
N PRO A 292 3.42 -6.31 17.97
CA PRO A 292 3.07 -4.93 18.30
C PRO A 292 2.61 -4.75 19.74
N PHE A 293 1.93 -5.74 20.35
CA PHE A 293 1.41 -5.60 21.70
C PHE A 293 2.53 -5.50 22.75
N PRO A 294 3.50 -6.44 22.87
CA PRO A 294 4.68 -6.27 23.73
C PRO A 294 5.50 -5.02 23.39
N ALA A 295 5.59 -4.69 22.11
CA ALA A 295 6.29 -3.52 21.62
C ALA A 295 5.74 -2.19 22.15
N LEU A 296 4.42 -2.07 22.31
CA LEU A 296 3.78 -0.91 22.92
C LEU A 296 4.20 -0.74 24.40
N TRP A 297 4.53 -1.83 25.09
CA TRP A 297 5.03 -1.80 26.47
C TRP A 297 6.54 -1.52 26.58
N LEU A 298 7.32 -1.84 25.54
CA LEU A 298 8.78 -1.73 25.54
C LEU A 298 9.30 -0.40 24.93
N GLY A 299 8.41 0.40 24.35
CA GLY A 299 8.74 1.70 23.75
C GLY A 299 8.91 1.65 22.23
N GLN A 300 8.86 2.83 21.59
CA GLN A 300 8.77 2.98 20.13
C GLN A 300 9.91 2.32 19.35
N ALA A 301 11.13 2.31 19.90
CA ALA A 301 12.28 1.64 19.29
C ALA A 301 12.12 0.11 19.22
N TRP A 302 11.55 -0.50 20.27
CA TRP A 302 11.25 -1.93 20.28
C TRP A 302 10.04 -2.26 19.42
N ALA A 303 9.11 -1.32 19.24
CA ALA A 303 8.01 -1.49 18.30
C ALA A 303 8.46 -1.52 16.84
N ILE A 304 9.39 -0.64 16.46
CA ILE A 304 10.05 -0.70 15.16
C ILE A 304 10.80 -2.04 15.01
N ALA A 305 11.55 -2.47 16.03
CA ALA A 305 12.29 -3.73 15.97
C ALA A 305 11.39 -4.97 15.82
N LEU A 306 10.35 -5.09 16.64
CA LEU A 306 9.51 -6.29 16.69
C LEU A 306 8.48 -6.34 15.56
N VAL A 307 8.01 -5.20 15.06
CA VAL A 307 7.00 -5.12 14.00
C VAL A 307 7.61 -5.05 12.60
N LEU A 308 8.79 -4.43 12.44
CA LEU A 308 9.43 -4.27 11.13
C LEU A 308 10.60 -5.24 10.93
N LEU A 309 11.54 -5.33 11.89
CA LEU A 309 12.74 -6.14 11.70
C LEU A 309 12.44 -7.62 11.78
N LEU A 310 11.72 -8.06 12.80
CA LEU A 310 11.55 -9.48 13.06
C LEU A 310 10.85 -10.23 11.91
N PRO A 311 9.75 -9.71 11.31
CA PRO A 311 9.13 -10.37 10.17
C PRO A 311 10.04 -10.41 8.94
N VAL A 312 10.77 -9.33 8.68
CA VAL A 312 11.71 -9.21 7.56
C VAL A 312 12.89 -10.17 7.72
N VAL A 313 13.51 -10.22 8.91
CA VAL A 313 14.60 -11.13 9.27
C VAL A 313 14.16 -12.57 9.17
N ALA A 314 13.01 -12.91 9.78
CA ALA A 314 12.54 -14.28 9.82
C ALA A 314 12.17 -14.79 8.42
N LEU A 315 11.58 -13.92 7.59
CA LEU A 315 11.39 -14.19 6.16
C LEU A 315 12.72 -14.42 5.44
N ALA A 316 13.64 -13.47 5.53
CA ALA A 316 14.97 -13.55 4.92
C ALA A 316 15.69 -14.86 5.24
N LEU A 317 15.70 -15.26 6.52
CA LEU A 317 16.31 -16.50 6.99
C LEU A 317 15.61 -17.76 6.46
N LEU A 318 14.27 -17.77 6.44
CA LEU A 318 13.50 -18.89 5.89
C LEU A 318 13.83 -19.11 4.41
N ARG A 319 13.81 -18.04 3.61
CA ARG A 319 14.12 -18.10 2.16
C ARG A 319 15.56 -18.49 1.87
N TRP A 320 16.51 -17.94 2.64
CA TRP A 320 17.91 -18.32 2.53
C TRP A 320 18.12 -19.83 2.74
N ARG A 321 17.50 -20.38 3.80
CA ARG A 321 17.59 -21.81 4.11
C ARG A 321 17.00 -22.68 3.00
N GLU A 322 15.94 -22.22 2.33
CA GLU A 322 15.35 -22.91 1.17
C GLU A 322 16.29 -22.90 -0.03
N SER A 323 16.89 -21.76 -0.35
CA SER A 323 17.88 -21.64 -1.43
C SER A 323 19.06 -22.60 -1.23
N LEU A 324 19.57 -22.71 0.01
CA LEU A 324 20.64 -23.66 0.33
C LEU A 324 20.21 -25.12 0.12
N ARG A 325 18.99 -25.48 0.54
CA ARG A 325 18.47 -26.85 0.37
C ARG A 325 18.26 -27.21 -1.09
N ALA A 326 17.74 -26.30 -1.91
CA ALA A 326 17.56 -26.50 -3.34
C ALA A 326 18.92 -26.72 -4.03
N THR A 327 19.89 -25.86 -3.73
CA THR A 327 21.26 -25.99 -4.26
C THR A 327 21.91 -27.32 -3.87
N GLN A 328 21.69 -27.79 -2.63
CA GLN A 328 22.20 -29.09 -2.18
C GLN A 328 21.53 -30.28 -2.89
N ALA A 329 20.22 -30.21 -3.12
CA ALA A 329 19.49 -31.25 -3.83
C ALA A 329 19.94 -31.36 -5.30
N ASP A 330 20.08 -30.23 -5.99
CA ASP A 330 20.57 -30.20 -7.38
C ASP A 330 22.00 -30.75 -7.48
N ALA A 331 22.88 -30.43 -6.52
CA ALA A 331 24.23 -30.96 -6.46
C ALA A 331 24.31 -32.47 -6.21
N GLN A 332 23.32 -33.05 -5.53
CA GLN A 332 23.23 -34.51 -5.33
C GLN A 332 22.79 -35.22 -6.61
N VAL A 333 21.82 -34.67 -7.34
CA VAL A 333 21.34 -35.24 -8.62
C VAL A 333 22.45 -35.28 -9.68
N HIS A 334 23.36 -34.31 -9.70
CA HIS A 334 24.49 -34.30 -10.64
C HIS A 334 25.67 -35.21 -10.25
N ARG A 335 25.68 -35.75 -9.03
CA ARG A 335 26.74 -36.67 -8.55
C ARG A 335 26.35 -38.15 -8.63
N SER A 336 25.06 -38.45 -8.79
CA SER A 336 24.51 -39.78 -9.02
C SER A 336 24.40 -40.09 -10.51
#